data_AF-A0A0G4MNN4-F1
#
_entry.id   AF-A0A0G4MNN4-F1
#
_cell.length_a   1.000
_cell.length_b   1.000
_cell.length_c   1.000
_cell.angle_alpha   90.00
_cell.angle_beta   90.00
_cell.angle_gamma   90.00
#
_symmetry.space_group_name_H-M   'P 1'
#
loop_
_entity.id
_entity.type
_entity.pdbx_description
1 polymer ?
#
loop_
_entity_poly.entity_id
_entity_poly.type
_entity_poly.pdbx_seq_one_letter_code
_entity_poly.pdbx_strand_id
1 'polypeptide(L)'
;MVAQMIKSSGGYIMALKNYDGDVQSDIVAQGFGSLGLMTSVLITPDGKTFESEAAHGTVTRHYREHQKGNETSTNPIASIFAWTRGLIKRGQLDDTPELVAFAESLEKACIDTVDQDGIMTKDLALACGKTGRGDYVTTTETMATVKKIKVKNPVVELDGDEMTRIIWKDIKDKFIHPYLDIDLKYYDLGLEYRDETNDQVTIDAANAIKKYSVGVKCATITPDEARVEEFKLKQMWLSPNGTIRNALGGTVFREPIVIPRVPRLVPGWKKPIIIGRHAFGDQYRAKDLVVKGEGTLKMVYTPKGGEPEEIEVFQFKNGGGVAQTQYNTDESISGFAHASFKLALDKELPLYMSTKNTILKKYDGRFK
;
A
#
# COMPACT_ATOMS: atom_id res chain seq x y z
N MET A 1 15.47 13.54 -12.65
CA MET A 1 14.44 13.40 -11.60
C MET A 1 15.02 12.98 -10.26
N VAL A 2 15.64 11.81 -10.10
CA VAL A 2 16.16 11.35 -8.79
C VAL A 2 17.04 12.39 -8.08
N ALA A 3 18.01 13.00 -8.79
CA ALA A 3 18.84 14.07 -8.21
C ALA A 3 18.01 15.30 -7.76
N GLN A 4 16.95 15.64 -8.50
CA GLN A 4 16.05 16.73 -8.15
C GLN A 4 15.18 16.34 -6.95
N MET A 5 14.72 15.09 -6.87
CA MET A 5 13.99 14.57 -5.72
C MET A 5 14.82 14.73 -4.44
N ILE A 6 16.05 14.24 -4.43
CA ILE A 6 16.96 14.31 -3.27
C ILE A 6 17.27 15.76 -2.88
N LYS A 7 17.47 16.65 -3.85
CA LYS A 7 17.80 18.07 -3.61
C LYS A 7 16.60 18.95 -3.27
N SER A 8 15.38 18.50 -3.55
CA SER A 8 14.16 19.28 -3.33
C SER A 8 13.80 19.42 -1.85
N SER A 9 12.91 20.37 -1.55
CA SER A 9 12.26 20.47 -0.24
C SER A 9 11.05 19.54 -0.07
N GLY A 10 10.73 18.73 -1.08
CA GLY A 10 9.48 17.96 -1.16
C GLY A 10 8.26 18.80 -1.57
N GLY A 11 7.05 18.30 -1.31
CA GLY A 11 5.79 19.00 -1.57
C GLY A 11 5.30 18.86 -3.01
N TYR A 12 5.34 17.65 -3.54
CA TYR A 12 4.88 17.33 -4.90
C TYR A 12 4.55 15.84 -5.02
N ILE A 13 3.92 15.49 -6.13
CA ILE A 13 3.60 14.11 -6.51
C ILE A 13 4.56 13.66 -7.62
N MET A 14 5.10 12.45 -7.52
CA MET A 14 5.82 11.77 -8.61
C MET A 14 5.02 10.57 -9.09
N ALA A 15 4.49 10.69 -10.30
CA ALA A 15 3.91 9.58 -11.05
C ALA A 15 5.04 8.77 -11.69
N LEU A 16 5.17 7.50 -11.28
CA LEU A 16 6.22 6.59 -11.70
C LEU A 16 5.65 5.26 -12.23
N LYS A 17 6.35 4.68 -13.19
CA LYS A 17 6.10 3.32 -13.71
C LYS A 17 6.21 2.28 -12.59
N ASN A 18 5.74 1.07 -12.84
CA ASN A 18 5.48 0.09 -11.78
C ASN A 18 6.68 -0.16 -10.85
N TYR A 19 7.83 -0.57 -11.41
CA TYR A 19 9.04 -0.87 -10.62
C TYR A 19 9.68 0.37 -10.00
N ASP A 20 9.77 1.45 -10.78
CA ASP A 20 10.33 2.71 -10.29
C ASP A 20 9.50 3.26 -9.12
N GLY A 21 8.17 3.20 -9.22
CA GLY A 21 7.25 3.62 -8.17
C GLY A 21 7.37 2.78 -6.91
N ASP A 22 7.57 1.46 -7.04
CA ASP A 22 7.78 0.58 -5.89
C ASP A 22 9.07 0.97 -5.14
N VAL A 23 10.20 0.94 -5.85
CA VAL A 23 11.51 1.22 -5.27
C VAL A 23 11.60 2.65 -4.72
N GLN A 24 11.12 3.65 -5.45
CA GLN A 24 11.17 5.04 -4.97
C GLN A 24 10.23 5.27 -3.79
N SER A 25 9.10 4.57 -3.70
CA SER A 25 8.23 4.69 -2.52
C SER A 25 8.90 4.18 -1.25
N ASP A 26 9.67 3.09 -1.34
CA ASP A 26 10.43 2.56 -0.20
C ASP A 26 11.60 3.49 0.18
N ILE A 27 12.29 4.08 -0.81
CA ILE A 27 13.33 5.10 -0.57
C ILE A 27 12.74 6.32 0.13
N VAL A 28 11.59 6.82 -0.34
CA VAL A 28 10.91 7.96 0.27
C VAL A 28 10.51 7.63 1.71
N ALA A 29 9.90 6.47 1.93
CA ALA A 29 9.51 6.01 3.25
C ALA A 29 10.70 5.95 4.23
N GLN A 30 11.79 5.32 3.82
CA GLN A 30 13.01 5.24 4.62
C GLN A 30 13.64 6.61 4.84
N GLY A 31 13.59 7.50 3.84
CA GLY A 31 14.08 8.87 3.95
C GLY A 31 13.31 9.73 4.96
N PHE A 32 12.03 9.42 5.19
CA PHE A 32 11.19 10.02 6.25
C PHE A 32 11.25 9.26 7.58
N GLY A 33 12.06 8.20 7.67
CA GLY A 33 12.45 7.55 8.93
C GLY A 33 12.11 6.06 8.99
N SER A 34 11.00 5.61 8.40
CA SER A 34 10.58 4.20 8.45
C SER A 34 9.51 3.87 7.41
N LEU A 35 9.53 2.63 6.91
CA LEU A 35 8.45 2.06 6.10
C LEU A 35 7.08 2.10 6.80
N GLY A 36 7.07 1.99 8.13
CA GLY A 36 5.84 2.04 8.94
C GLY A 36 5.25 3.45 9.12
N LEU A 37 5.89 4.49 8.57
CA LEU A 37 5.41 5.87 8.59
C LEU A 37 4.96 6.31 7.19
N MET A 38 4.18 5.46 6.55
CA MET A 38 3.62 5.69 5.22
C MET A 38 2.15 5.33 5.20
N THR A 39 1.38 6.14 4.47
CA THR A 39 0.07 5.74 3.98
C THR A 39 0.22 5.04 2.63
N SER A 40 -0.67 4.10 2.31
CA SER A 40 -0.76 3.45 1.00
C SER A 40 -2.22 3.41 0.60
N VAL A 41 -2.57 4.10 -0.48
CA VAL A 41 -3.95 4.17 -0.98
C VAL A 41 -4.00 3.84 -2.47
N LEU A 42 -4.87 2.94 -2.87
CA LEU A 42 -5.16 2.61 -4.25
C LEU A 42 -6.41 3.36 -4.69
N ILE A 43 -6.29 4.12 -5.79
CA ILE A 43 -7.39 4.93 -6.32
C ILE A 43 -7.65 4.52 -7.78
N THR A 44 -8.90 4.18 -8.10
CA THR A 44 -9.32 3.91 -9.48
C THR A 44 -9.42 5.20 -10.29
N PRO A 45 -9.33 5.15 -11.64
CA PRO A 45 -9.34 6.36 -12.48
C PRO A 45 -10.57 7.27 -12.29
N ASP A 46 -11.74 6.70 -12.00
CA ASP A 46 -12.96 7.46 -11.70
C ASP A 46 -12.94 8.10 -10.29
N GLY A 47 -12.00 7.69 -9.43
CA GLY A 47 -11.88 8.08 -8.03
C GLY A 47 -13.05 7.63 -7.14
N LYS A 48 -13.89 6.71 -7.65
CA LYS A 48 -15.04 6.17 -6.92
C LYS A 48 -14.63 5.01 -6.05
N THR A 49 -13.72 4.16 -6.52
CA THR A 49 -13.24 3.02 -5.75
C THR A 49 -11.89 3.34 -5.11
N PHE A 50 -11.78 3.04 -3.83
CA PHE A 50 -10.65 3.38 -2.98
C PHE A 50 -10.34 2.21 -2.05
N GLU A 51 -9.07 1.91 -1.91
CA GLU A 51 -8.58 0.92 -0.96
C GLU A 51 -7.40 1.52 -0.21
N SER A 52 -7.37 1.39 1.12
CA SER A 52 -6.22 1.79 1.95
C SER A 52 -5.66 0.61 2.72
N GLU A 53 -4.36 0.41 2.58
CA GLU A 53 -3.62 -0.70 3.19
C GLU A 53 -2.51 -0.20 4.11
N ALA A 54 -2.14 -1.04 5.07
CA ALA A 54 -0.90 -0.84 5.82
C ALA A 54 0.30 -0.91 4.85
N ALA A 55 1.16 0.12 4.85
CA ALA A 55 2.26 0.25 3.91
C ALA A 55 3.47 -0.68 4.17
N HIS A 56 3.37 -1.59 5.15
CA HIS A 56 4.42 -2.51 5.58
C HIS A 56 4.00 -3.99 5.47
N GLY A 57 4.96 -4.90 5.60
CA GLY A 57 4.70 -6.35 5.66
C GLY A 57 4.06 -6.79 6.98
N THR A 58 3.93 -8.10 7.18
CA THR A 58 3.15 -8.71 8.28
C THR A 58 3.87 -8.73 9.64
N VAL A 59 5.10 -8.20 9.69
CA VAL A 59 5.95 -8.11 10.90
C VAL A 59 6.19 -9.47 11.56
N THR A 60 6.55 -10.46 10.74
CA THR A 60 6.81 -11.86 11.12
C THR A 60 7.69 -12.02 12.36
N ARG A 61 8.79 -11.27 12.45
CA ARG A 61 9.74 -11.38 13.55
C ARG A 61 9.06 -11.16 14.91
N HIS A 62 8.23 -10.13 15.02
CA HIS A 62 7.53 -9.83 16.26
C HIS A 62 6.43 -10.85 16.53
N TYR A 63 5.75 -11.33 15.48
CA TYR A 63 4.79 -12.42 15.63
C TYR A 63 5.44 -13.66 16.27
N ARG A 64 6.65 -14.05 15.85
CA ARG A 64 7.37 -15.18 16.46
C ARG A 64 7.70 -14.95 17.92
N GLU A 65 8.08 -13.74 18.29
CA GLU A 65 8.34 -13.39 19.69
C GLU A 65 7.04 -13.42 20.51
N HIS A 66 5.94 -12.87 19.96
CA HIS A 66 4.62 -12.95 20.57
C HIS A 66 4.17 -14.41 20.80
N GLN A 67 4.37 -15.30 19.82
CA GLN A 67 4.06 -16.73 19.94
C GLN A 67 4.84 -17.41 21.08
N LYS A 68 6.02 -16.91 21.43
CA LYS A 68 6.82 -17.38 22.57
C LYS A 68 6.39 -16.75 23.90
N GLY A 69 5.42 -15.85 23.90
CA GLY A 69 5.01 -15.05 25.06
C GLY A 69 5.93 -13.87 25.36
N ASN A 70 6.87 -13.54 24.47
CA ASN A 70 7.80 -12.43 24.65
C ASN A 70 7.12 -11.09 24.31
N GLU A 71 7.57 -10.03 24.97
CA GLU A 71 7.14 -8.66 24.65
C GLU A 71 7.57 -8.24 23.23
N THR A 72 6.70 -7.52 22.53
CA THR A 72 6.92 -7.09 21.14
C THR A 72 6.73 -5.58 21.00
N SER A 73 7.29 -5.00 19.93
CA SER A 73 7.44 -3.55 19.77
C SER A 73 6.94 -3.02 18.44
N THR A 74 5.88 -3.63 17.90
CA THR A 74 5.35 -3.24 16.60
C THR A 74 4.57 -1.93 16.67
N ASN A 75 4.98 -0.96 15.87
CA ASN A 75 4.29 0.32 15.74
C ASN A 75 2.95 0.15 14.97
N PRO A 76 1.79 0.52 15.56
CA PRO A 76 0.50 0.37 14.90
C PRO A 76 0.13 1.53 13.94
N ILE A 77 0.94 2.59 13.84
CA ILE A 77 0.58 3.84 13.12
C ILE A 77 0.11 3.58 11.69
N ALA A 78 0.86 2.83 10.87
CA ALA A 78 0.43 2.54 9.50
C ALA A 78 -0.89 1.74 9.44
N SER A 79 -1.16 0.87 10.42
CA SER A 79 -2.43 0.14 10.50
C SER A 79 -3.59 1.04 10.92
N ILE A 80 -3.34 1.99 11.84
CA ILE A 80 -4.33 3.01 12.21
C ILE A 80 -4.63 3.91 11.00
N PHE A 81 -3.58 4.36 10.30
CA PHE A 81 -3.74 5.19 9.11
C PHE A 81 -4.45 4.43 7.97
N ALA A 82 -4.22 3.13 7.81
CA ALA A 82 -4.99 2.32 6.85
C ALA A 82 -6.50 2.34 7.16
N TRP A 83 -6.89 2.26 8.45
CA TRP A 83 -8.29 2.42 8.87
C TRP A 83 -8.81 3.84 8.63
N THR A 84 -8.12 4.85 9.16
CA THR A 84 -8.60 6.24 9.11
C THR A 84 -8.71 6.76 7.68
N ARG A 85 -7.79 6.39 6.78
CA ARG A 85 -7.86 6.80 5.36
C ARG A 85 -9.08 6.23 4.66
N GLY A 86 -9.44 4.98 4.93
CA GLY A 86 -10.69 4.39 4.45
C GLY A 86 -11.92 5.08 5.02
N LEU A 87 -11.94 5.35 6.33
CA LEU A 87 -13.05 6.06 6.99
C LEU A 87 -13.22 7.50 6.50
N ILE A 88 -12.14 8.23 6.28
CA ILE A 88 -12.16 9.58 5.68
C ILE A 88 -12.80 9.50 4.29
N LYS A 89 -12.35 8.56 3.45
CA LYS A 89 -12.91 8.42 2.11
C LYS A 89 -14.39 8.04 2.14
N ARG A 90 -14.78 7.12 3.03
CA ARG A 90 -16.19 6.78 3.27
C ARG A 90 -17.00 8.01 3.69
N GLY A 91 -16.51 8.78 4.66
CA GLY A 91 -17.16 10.00 5.12
C GLY A 91 -17.32 11.05 4.03
N GLN A 92 -16.32 11.20 3.15
CA GLN A 92 -16.39 12.09 1.99
C GLN A 92 -17.41 11.61 0.94
N LEU A 93 -17.45 10.31 0.63
CA LEU A 93 -18.41 9.77 -0.35
C LEU A 93 -19.86 9.81 0.16
N ASP A 94 -20.03 9.70 1.48
CA ASP A 94 -21.34 9.63 2.13
C ASP A 94 -21.81 10.98 2.67
N ASP A 95 -21.05 12.07 2.51
CA ASP A 95 -21.29 13.38 3.15
C ASP A 95 -21.56 13.22 4.66
N THR A 96 -20.60 12.63 5.37
CA THR A 96 -20.63 12.38 6.83
C THR A 96 -19.40 13.03 7.50
N PRO A 97 -19.45 14.36 7.74
CA PRO A 97 -18.30 15.12 8.23
C PRO A 97 -17.83 14.68 9.62
N GLU A 98 -18.71 14.14 10.46
CA GLU A 98 -18.35 13.63 11.79
C GLU A 98 -17.42 12.43 11.70
N LEU A 99 -17.60 11.57 10.68
CA LEU A 99 -16.73 10.43 10.44
C LEU A 99 -15.34 10.88 9.98
N VAL A 100 -15.29 11.91 9.12
CA VAL A 100 -14.03 12.52 8.67
C VAL A 100 -13.31 13.13 9.87
N ALA A 101 -13.99 13.96 10.66
CA ALA A 101 -13.42 14.62 11.83
C ALA A 101 -12.92 13.62 12.89
N PHE A 102 -13.64 12.52 13.11
CA PHE A 102 -13.21 11.44 13.99
C PHE A 102 -11.90 10.81 13.50
N ALA A 103 -11.85 10.42 12.23
CA ALA A 103 -10.69 9.76 11.65
C ALA A 103 -9.45 10.68 11.63
N GLU A 104 -9.62 11.96 11.30
CA GLU A 104 -8.55 12.96 11.35
C GLU A 104 -8.07 13.22 12.79
N SER A 105 -8.99 13.25 13.76
CA SER A 105 -8.65 13.37 15.18
C SER A 105 -7.85 12.17 15.68
N LEU A 106 -8.19 10.96 15.23
CA LEU A 106 -7.44 9.74 15.56
C LEU A 106 -6.02 9.76 14.96
N GLU A 107 -5.87 10.20 13.71
CA GLU A 107 -4.55 10.39 13.10
C GLU A 107 -3.72 11.44 13.84
N LYS A 108 -4.33 12.58 14.19
CA LYS A 108 -3.66 13.64 14.96
C LYS A 108 -3.23 13.14 16.32
N ALA A 109 -4.09 12.42 17.05
CA ALA A 109 -3.75 11.84 18.34
C ALA A 109 -2.58 10.85 18.24
N CYS A 110 -2.51 10.05 17.16
CA CYS A 110 -1.37 9.16 16.91
C CYS A 110 -0.07 9.94 16.68
N ILE A 111 -0.12 11.02 15.90
CA ILE A 111 1.05 11.88 15.66
C ILE A 111 1.47 12.57 16.97
N ASP A 112 0.54 13.18 17.70
CA ASP A 112 0.80 13.90 18.95
C ASP A 112 1.36 12.96 20.05
N THR A 113 0.90 11.71 20.11
CA THR A 113 1.43 10.72 21.06
C THR A 113 2.93 10.48 20.84
N VAL A 114 3.39 10.50 19.59
CA VAL A 114 4.81 10.36 19.24
C VAL A 114 5.55 11.70 19.38
N ASP A 115 4.97 12.76 18.82
CA ASP A 115 5.61 14.06 18.65
C ASP A 115 5.59 14.94 19.90
N GLN A 116 4.56 14.84 20.73
CA GLN A 116 4.39 15.62 21.96
C GLN A 116 4.70 14.74 23.17
N ASP A 117 3.98 13.63 23.34
CA ASP A 117 4.02 12.82 24.57
C ASP A 117 5.23 11.87 24.65
N GLY A 118 5.87 11.58 23.52
CA GLY A 118 7.07 10.73 23.46
C GLY A 118 6.81 9.25 23.75
N ILE A 119 5.55 8.80 23.67
CA ILE A 119 5.16 7.40 23.89
C ILE A 119 5.34 6.64 22.58
N MET A 120 6.29 5.69 22.54
CA MET A 120 6.67 4.94 21.33
C MET A 120 6.93 3.47 21.63
N THR A 121 6.82 2.60 20.61
CA THR A 121 7.20 1.19 20.71
C THR A 121 8.73 1.00 20.71
N LYS A 122 9.26 -0.12 21.23
CA LYS A 122 10.70 -0.39 21.47
C LYS A 122 11.68 -0.09 20.31
N ASP A 123 11.24 -0.15 19.04
CA ASP A 123 12.08 0.20 17.87
C ASP A 123 12.30 1.71 17.69
N LEU A 124 11.59 2.55 18.44
CA LEU A 124 11.76 4.00 18.48
C LEU A 124 12.15 4.49 19.89
N ALA A 125 11.96 3.69 20.94
CA ALA A 125 12.03 4.10 22.35
C ALA A 125 13.43 4.20 22.99
N LEU A 126 14.55 4.07 22.27
CA LEU A 126 15.89 4.24 22.87
C LEU A 126 16.33 5.70 22.94
N ALA A 127 15.60 6.54 23.69
CA ALA A 127 16.12 7.76 24.31
C ALA A 127 15.10 8.38 25.30
N CYS A 128 15.53 8.50 26.55
CA CYS A 128 15.10 9.50 27.55
C CYS A 128 13.70 9.33 28.20
N GLY A 129 13.68 8.67 29.37
CA GLY A 129 12.46 8.42 30.16
C GLY A 129 11.99 9.55 31.10
N LYS A 130 10.70 9.47 31.47
CA LYS A 130 10.07 9.69 32.81
C LYS A 130 8.52 9.67 32.71
N THR A 131 7.83 9.39 33.83
CA THR A 131 6.37 9.12 33.94
C THR A 131 5.71 9.83 35.15
N GLY A 132 4.44 10.26 35.06
CA GLY A 132 3.64 10.83 36.17
C GLY A 132 2.11 10.71 35.98
N ARG A 133 1.34 10.54 37.07
CA ARG A 133 -0.02 9.94 37.13
C ARG A 133 -1.00 10.80 37.97
N GLY A 134 -1.68 11.79 37.37
CA GLY A 134 -2.52 12.75 38.12
C GLY A 134 -3.86 13.22 37.50
N ASP A 135 -4.18 12.92 36.23
CA ASP A 135 -5.16 13.74 35.48
C ASP A 135 -6.40 13.01 34.91
N TYR A 136 -6.87 11.87 35.42
CA TYR A 136 -8.04 11.19 34.79
C TYR A 136 -9.03 10.48 35.72
N VAL A 137 -10.31 10.55 35.32
CA VAL A 137 -11.48 9.80 35.84
C VAL A 137 -11.58 8.40 35.21
N THR A 138 -12.43 7.53 35.75
CA THR A 138 -12.45 6.11 35.35
C THR A 138 -13.09 5.89 33.97
N THR A 139 -12.42 5.10 33.13
CA THR A 139 -12.77 4.80 31.73
C THR A 139 -14.18 4.22 31.55
N THR A 140 -14.68 3.51 32.54
CA THR A 140 -15.93 2.75 32.49
C THR A 140 -17.17 3.65 32.48
N GLU A 141 -17.10 4.83 33.09
CA GLU A 141 -18.25 5.75 33.23
C GLU A 141 -18.44 6.66 32.00
N THR A 142 -17.35 6.99 31.28
CA THR A 142 -17.40 7.79 30.04
C THR A 142 -17.85 6.97 28.83
N MET A 143 -17.46 5.69 28.76
CA MET A 143 -17.73 4.81 27.61
C MET A 143 -19.23 4.49 27.37
N ALA A 144 -20.06 4.59 28.41
CA ALA A 144 -21.49 4.22 28.33
C ALA A 144 -22.41 5.31 27.76
N THR A 145 -21.93 6.55 27.60
CA THR A 145 -22.76 7.73 27.22
C THR A 145 -22.43 8.32 25.84
N VAL A 146 -21.39 7.85 25.16
CA VAL A 146 -21.01 8.36 23.84
C VAL A 146 -21.90 7.72 22.75
N LYS A 147 -22.74 8.55 22.12
CA LYS A 147 -23.51 8.13 20.94
C LYS A 147 -22.54 7.87 19.78
N LYS A 148 -22.52 6.64 19.28
CA LYS A 148 -21.65 6.24 18.15
C LYS A 148 -21.96 7.04 16.89
N ILE A 149 -20.93 7.32 16.10
CA ILE A 149 -21.05 7.94 14.78
C ILE A 149 -21.62 6.90 13.82
N LYS A 150 -22.76 7.22 13.19
CA LYS A 150 -23.40 6.33 12.23
C LYS A 150 -22.72 6.44 10.87
N VAL A 151 -22.18 5.34 10.36
CA VAL A 151 -21.60 5.24 9.03
C VAL A 151 -22.69 4.78 8.05
N LYS A 152 -22.97 5.56 7.01
CA LYS A 152 -24.14 5.32 6.14
C LYS A 152 -23.97 4.09 5.25
N ASN A 153 -22.84 3.98 4.55
CA ASN A 153 -22.54 2.86 3.67
C ASN A 153 -21.44 1.93 4.22
N PRO A 154 -21.43 0.65 3.83
CA PRO A 154 -20.47 -0.31 4.35
C PRO A 154 -19.01 0.02 3.98
N VAL A 155 -18.08 -0.44 4.81
CA VAL A 155 -16.65 -0.51 4.47
C VAL A 155 -16.25 -1.97 4.34
N VAL A 156 -15.50 -2.30 3.30
CA VAL A 156 -14.98 -3.66 3.10
C VAL A 156 -13.72 -3.82 3.93
N GLU A 157 -13.70 -4.79 4.82
CA GLU A 157 -12.56 -5.08 5.68
C GLU A 157 -11.85 -6.33 5.17
N LEU A 158 -10.57 -6.18 4.86
CA LEU A 158 -9.70 -7.27 4.42
C LEU A 158 -8.70 -7.56 5.55
N ASP A 159 -8.94 -8.63 6.29
CA ASP A 159 -8.06 -9.05 7.39
C ASP A 159 -6.74 -9.62 6.85
N GLY A 160 -5.76 -9.83 7.73
CA GLY A 160 -4.41 -10.20 7.33
C GLY A 160 -3.75 -11.24 8.21
N ASP A 161 -2.43 -11.20 8.26
CA ASP A 161 -1.61 -12.25 8.85
C ASP A 161 -0.75 -11.75 10.03
N GLU A 162 -0.26 -12.71 10.81
CA GLU A 162 0.79 -12.54 11.83
C GLU A 162 0.52 -11.38 12.81
N MET A 163 1.54 -10.57 13.12
CA MET A 163 1.43 -9.52 14.14
C MET A 163 0.48 -8.41 13.71
N THR A 164 0.39 -8.18 12.40
CA THR A 164 -0.54 -7.18 11.85
C THR A 164 -1.99 -7.57 12.07
N ARG A 165 -2.35 -8.85 11.98
CA ARG A 165 -3.70 -9.34 12.29
C ARG A 165 -4.10 -9.05 13.74
N ILE A 166 -3.16 -9.24 14.68
CA ILE A 166 -3.39 -8.97 16.11
C ILE A 166 -3.63 -7.48 16.34
N ILE A 167 -2.77 -6.63 15.78
CA ILE A 167 -2.89 -5.17 15.87
C ILE A 167 -4.18 -4.68 15.22
N TRP A 168 -4.55 -5.27 14.08
CA TRP A 168 -5.76 -4.93 13.33
C TRP A 168 -7.02 -5.17 14.17
N LYS A 169 -7.10 -6.32 14.84
CA LYS A 169 -8.16 -6.62 15.81
C LYS A 169 -8.18 -5.61 16.96
N ASP A 170 -7.02 -5.32 17.54
CA ASP A 170 -6.90 -4.36 18.65
C ASP A 170 -7.38 -2.95 18.26
N ILE A 171 -7.06 -2.50 17.04
CA ILE A 171 -7.53 -1.22 16.50
C ILE A 171 -9.05 -1.23 16.39
N LYS A 172 -9.64 -2.31 15.86
CA LYS A 172 -11.10 -2.44 15.75
C LYS A 172 -11.77 -2.34 17.11
N ASP A 173 -11.29 -3.11 18.07
CA ASP A 173 -11.92 -3.22 19.39
C ASP A 173 -11.76 -1.93 20.21
N LYS A 174 -10.64 -1.21 20.06
CA LYS A 174 -10.33 -0.02 20.87
C LYS A 174 -10.74 1.29 20.22
N PHE A 175 -10.70 1.39 18.89
CA PHE A 175 -10.88 2.66 18.18
C PHE A 175 -12.01 2.65 17.16
N ILE A 176 -12.49 1.51 16.68
CA ILE A 176 -13.55 1.47 15.66
C ILE A 176 -14.90 1.18 16.31
N HIS A 177 -15.09 -0.02 16.85
CA HIS A 177 -16.36 -0.46 17.41
C HIS A 177 -16.90 0.36 18.60
N PRO A 178 -16.06 0.94 19.49
CA PRO A 178 -16.57 1.78 20.56
C PRO A 178 -17.20 3.08 20.07
N TYR A 179 -16.69 3.64 18.97
CA TYR A 179 -17.04 4.99 18.50
C TYR A 179 -17.93 5.00 17.26
N LEU A 180 -17.95 3.92 16.46
CA LEU A 180 -18.65 3.85 15.18
C LEU A 180 -19.75 2.78 15.18
N ASP A 181 -20.93 3.15 14.69
CA ASP A 181 -21.97 2.23 14.21
C ASP A 181 -21.73 2.02 12.71
N ILE A 182 -20.98 0.97 12.38
CA ILE A 182 -20.42 0.71 11.06
C ILE A 182 -20.72 -0.72 10.60
N ASP A 183 -21.19 -0.86 9.36
CA ASP A 183 -21.34 -2.14 8.67
C ASP A 183 -20.02 -2.52 7.98
N LEU A 184 -19.32 -3.50 8.53
CA LEU A 184 -18.08 -4.04 7.95
C LEU A 184 -18.37 -5.29 7.12
N LYS A 185 -18.05 -5.24 5.83
CA LYS A 185 -18.05 -6.43 4.96
C LYS A 185 -16.70 -7.12 5.10
N TYR A 186 -16.65 -8.08 6.02
CA TYR A 186 -15.42 -8.77 6.40
C TYR A 186 -15.02 -9.87 5.42
N TYR A 187 -13.74 -9.89 5.04
CA TYR A 187 -13.09 -10.91 4.24
C TYR A 187 -11.76 -11.28 4.89
N ASP A 188 -11.59 -12.55 5.25
CA ASP A 188 -10.33 -13.03 5.83
C ASP A 188 -9.32 -13.31 4.72
N LEU A 189 -8.27 -12.48 4.59
CA LEU A 189 -7.17 -12.76 3.65
C LEU A 189 -5.96 -13.40 4.34
N GLY A 190 -6.17 -13.93 5.55
CA GLY A 190 -5.19 -14.79 6.22
C GLY A 190 -4.77 -15.96 5.32
N LEU A 191 -3.48 -16.28 5.34
CA LEU A 191 -2.86 -17.23 4.42
C LEU A 191 -3.55 -18.61 4.45
N GLU A 192 -3.94 -19.09 5.63
CA GLU A 192 -4.64 -20.37 5.79
C GLU A 192 -6.02 -20.36 5.12
N TYR A 193 -6.81 -19.30 5.28
CA TYR A 193 -8.13 -19.20 4.67
C TYR A 193 -8.07 -18.94 3.16
N ARG A 194 -7.05 -18.21 2.70
CA ARG A 194 -6.75 -18.13 1.27
C ARG A 194 -6.41 -19.49 0.70
N ASP A 195 -5.58 -20.28 1.38
CA ASP A 195 -5.28 -21.65 0.94
C ASP A 195 -6.54 -22.53 0.91
N GLU A 196 -7.37 -22.47 1.95
CA GLU A 196 -8.64 -23.20 2.04
C GLU A 196 -9.55 -22.91 0.83
N THR A 197 -9.73 -21.63 0.52
CA THR A 197 -10.63 -21.14 -0.54
C THR A 197 -10.01 -21.14 -1.95
N ASN A 198 -8.79 -21.66 -2.11
CA ASN A 198 -8.01 -21.57 -3.35
C ASN A 198 -7.86 -20.13 -3.86
N ASP A 199 -7.63 -19.20 -2.94
CA ASP A 199 -7.50 -17.75 -3.13
C ASP A 199 -8.76 -17.03 -3.67
N GLN A 200 -9.91 -17.72 -3.71
CA GLN A 200 -11.18 -17.12 -4.16
C GLN A 200 -11.62 -15.96 -3.26
N VAL A 201 -11.37 -16.04 -1.94
CA VAL A 201 -11.69 -14.96 -1.00
C VAL A 201 -11.03 -13.63 -1.37
N THR A 202 -9.83 -13.66 -1.97
CA THR A 202 -9.11 -12.46 -2.42
C THR A 202 -9.82 -11.79 -3.59
N ILE A 203 -10.37 -12.59 -4.52
CA ILE A 203 -11.16 -12.09 -5.65
C ILE A 203 -12.50 -11.54 -5.16
N ASP A 204 -13.15 -12.24 -4.23
CA ASP A 204 -14.43 -11.83 -3.66
C ASP A 204 -14.30 -10.52 -2.89
N ALA A 205 -13.23 -10.34 -2.13
CA ALA A 205 -12.90 -9.10 -1.45
C ALA A 205 -12.71 -7.94 -2.45
N ALA A 206 -11.98 -8.16 -3.55
CA ALA A 206 -11.80 -7.14 -4.58
C ALA A 206 -13.13 -6.74 -5.25
N ASN A 207 -14.01 -7.72 -5.53
CA ASN A 207 -15.34 -7.46 -6.07
C ASN A 207 -16.23 -6.73 -5.06
N ALA A 208 -16.12 -7.02 -3.77
CA ALA A 208 -16.80 -6.28 -2.71
C ALA A 208 -16.32 -4.84 -2.66
N ILE A 209 -15.01 -4.57 -2.79
CA ILE A 209 -14.47 -3.20 -2.83
C ILE A 209 -15.07 -2.44 -4.03
N LYS A 210 -15.19 -3.06 -5.21
CA LYS A 210 -15.88 -2.43 -6.35
C LYS A 210 -17.34 -2.11 -6.04
N LYS A 211 -18.04 -3.05 -5.40
CA LYS A 211 -19.46 -2.92 -5.06
C LYS A 211 -19.72 -1.82 -4.04
N TYR A 212 -18.89 -1.76 -3.00
CA TYR A 212 -19.09 -0.85 -1.88
C TYR A 212 -18.19 0.38 -1.93
N SER A 213 -17.25 0.48 -2.87
CA SER A 213 -16.37 1.63 -3.12
C SER A 213 -15.20 1.84 -2.15
N VAL A 214 -15.25 1.37 -0.90
CA VAL A 214 -14.18 1.60 0.08
C VAL A 214 -13.74 0.29 0.73
N GLY A 215 -12.45 -0.02 0.60
CA GLY A 215 -11.77 -1.12 1.30
C GLY A 215 -10.71 -0.62 2.29
N VAL A 216 -10.59 -1.30 3.42
CA VAL A 216 -9.45 -1.17 4.34
C VAL A 216 -8.76 -2.53 4.49
N LYS A 217 -7.45 -2.58 4.35
CA LYS A 217 -6.71 -3.84 4.25
C LYS A 217 -5.54 -3.94 5.23
N CYS A 218 -5.51 -5.06 5.95
CA CYS A 218 -4.37 -5.48 6.75
C CYS A 218 -3.25 -6.09 5.87
N ALA A 219 -2.01 -6.06 6.35
CA ALA A 219 -0.89 -6.70 5.68
C ALA A 219 -1.08 -8.24 5.63
N THR A 220 -0.71 -8.84 4.50
CA THR A 220 -0.90 -10.26 4.19
C THR A 220 0.41 -10.90 3.73
N ILE A 221 0.64 -12.17 4.07
CA ILE A 221 1.79 -12.94 3.60
C ILE A 221 1.66 -13.17 2.10
N THR A 222 2.72 -12.92 1.34
CA THR A 222 2.89 -13.51 0.00
C THR A 222 3.84 -14.70 0.17
N PRO A 223 3.37 -15.95 0.03
CA PRO A 223 4.17 -17.11 0.39
C PRO A 223 5.34 -17.33 -0.58
N ASP A 224 6.49 -17.68 -0.03
CA ASP A 224 7.65 -18.24 -0.73
C ASP A 224 7.75 -19.75 -0.41
N GLU A 225 8.82 -20.42 -0.85
CA GLU A 225 9.03 -21.86 -0.60
C GLU A 225 9.00 -22.20 0.90
N ALA A 226 9.62 -21.35 1.74
CA ALA A 226 9.65 -21.57 3.17
C ALA A 226 8.26 -21.44 3.80
N ARG A 227 7.43 -20.50 3.33
CA ARG A 227 6.03 -20.37 3.79
C ARG A 227 5.14 -21.50 3.31
N VAL A 228 5.38 -22.05 2.12
CA VAL A 228 4.67 -23.24 1.63
C VAL A 228 4.91 -24.42 2.55
N GLU A 229 6.17 -24.65 2.95
CA GLU A 229 6.50 -25.71 3.91
C GLU A 229 5.92 -25.45 5.31
N GLU A 230 6.06 -24.22 5.82
CA GLU A 230 5.60 -23.84 7.15
C GLU A 230 4.09 -24.05 7.33
N PHE A 231 3.30 -23.53 6.39
CA PHE A 231 1.83 -23.56 6.46
C PHE A 231 1.22 -24.76 5.75
N LYS A 232 2.05 -25.65 5.16
CA LYS A 232 1.62 -26.82 4.39
C LYS A 232 0.63 -26.44 3.26
N LEU A 233 0.97 -25.39 2.54
CA LEU A 233 0.10 -24.82 1.51
C LEU A 233 -0.05 -25.77 0.31
N LYS A 234 -1.22 -25.71 -0.35
CA LYS A 234 -1.49 -26.43 -1.61
C LYS A 234 -0.53 -25.99 -2.71
N GLN A 235 -0.21 -24.69 -2.76
CA GLN A 235 0.74 -24.10 -3.70
C GLN A 235 1.23 -22.72 -3.22
N MET A 236 2.22 -22.18 -3.93
CA MET A 236 2.70 -20.81 -3.73
C MET A 236 1.70 -19.81 -4.32
N TRP A 237 0.75 -19.36 -3.51
CA TRP A 237 -0.28 -18.40 -3.92
C TRP A 237 0.31 -17.03 -4.32
N LEU A 238 -0.37 -16.34 -5.24
CA LEU A 238 -0.01 -14.98 -5.65
C LEU A 238 -0.22 -13.97 -4.51
N SER A 239 0.40 -12.81 -4.63
CA SER A 239 0.24 -11.72 -3.65
C SER A 239 -1.20 -11.18 -3.67
N PRO A 240 -1.90 -11.14 -2.52
CA PRO A 240 -3.24 -10.56 -2.45
C PRO A 240 -3.29 -9.09 -2.92
N ASN A 241 -2.25 -8.31 -2.59
CA ASN A 241 -2.12 -6.92 -3.04
C ASN A 241 -2.09 -6.85 -4.58
N GLY A 242 -1.32 -7.72 -5.22
CA GLY A 242 -1.26 -7.82 -6.68
C GLY A 242 -2.62 -8.17 -7.27
N THR A 243 -3.29 -9.18 -6.72
CA THR A 243 -4.61 -9.63 -7.17
C THR A 243 -5.67 -8.53 -7.05
N ILE A 244 -5.75 -7.85 -5.91
CA ILE A 244 -6.70 -6.75 -5.68
C ILE A 244 -6.41 -5.56 -6.60
N ARG A 245 -5.16 -5.11 -6.69
CA ARG A 245 -4.76 -4.02 -7.59
C ARG A 245 -5.11 -4.32 -9.05
N ASN A 246 -4.88 -5.55 -9.48
CA ASN A 246 -5.24 -6.02 -10.81
C ASN A 246 -6.75 -6.01 -11.05
N ALA A 247 -7.53 -6.44 -10.06
CA ALA A 247 -8.97 -6.47 -10.17
C ALA A 247 -9.56 -5.06 -10.18
N LEU A 248 -9.11 -4.17 -9.30
CA LEU A 248 -9.63 -2.81 -9.16
C LEU A 248 -9.20 -1.90 -10.31
N GLY A 249 -7.97 -2.04 -10.80
CA GLY A 249 -7.39 -1.18 -11.83
C GLY A 249 -7.21 0.25 -11.31
N GLY A 250 -6.00 0.60 -10.86
CA GLY A 250 -5.76 1.91 -10.26
C GLY A 250 -4.30 2.26 -10.03
N THR A 251 -4.10 3.42 -9.41
CA THR A 251 -2.78 3.94 -9.04
C THR A 251 -2.60 3.84 -7.53
N VAL A 252 -1.47 3.30 -7.09
CA VAL A 252 -1.11 3.25 -5.67
C VAL A 252 -0.37 4.54 -5.32
N PHE A 253 -0.94 5.35 -4.45
CA PHE A 253 -0.31 6.53 -3.90
C PHE A 253 0.22 6.24 -2.51
N ARG A 254 1.52 6.50 -2.34
CA ARG A 254 2.23 6.34 -1.07
C ARG A 254 2.71 7.70 -0.60
N GLU A 255 2.27 8.10 0.59
CA GLU A 255 2.58 9.41 1.19
C GLU A 255 3.14 9.23 2.61
N PRO A 256 4.28 9.87 2.95
CA PRO A 256 4.85 9.83 4.29
C PRO A 256 3.94 10.42 5.36
N ILE A 257 3.83 9.71 6.48
CA ILE A 257 3.28 10.21 7.73
C ILE A 257 4.39 11.00 8.42
N VAL A 258 4.35 12.32 8.31
CA VAL A 258 5.41 13.20 8.81
C VAL A 258 5.20 13.46 10.30
N ILE A 259 6.14 12.98 11.12
CA ILE A 259 6.20 13.25 12.55
C ILE A 259 7.42 14.15 12.80
N PRO A 260 7.26 15.41 13.24
CA PRO A 260 8.36 16.37 13.38
C PRO A 260 9.56 15.87 14.19
N ARG A 261 9.30 15.14 15.29
CA ARG A 261 10.32 14.54 16.15
C ARG A 261 11.10 13.39 15.50
N VAL A 262 10.59 12.76 14.44
CA VAL A 262 11.30 11.67 13.74
C VAL A 262 12.33 12.27 12.77
N PRO A 263 13.64 11.95 12.94
CA PRO A 263 14.68 12.48 12.07
C PRO A 263 14.54 11.88 10.66
N ARG A 264 14.78 12.73 9.66
CA ARG A 264 14.79 12.34 8.24
C ARG A 264 16.21 12.00 7.81
N LEU A 265 16.38 10.93 7.04
CA LEU A 265 17.68 10.58 6.45
C LEU A 265 18.07 11.51 5.30
N VAL A 266 17.09 12.16 4.67
CA VAL A 266 17.30 13.25 3.71
C VAL A 266 16.81 14.55 4.35
N PRO A 267 17.67 15.32 5.04
CA PRO A 267 17.24 16.46 5.85
C PRO A 267 16.59 17.60 5.04
N GLY A 268 16.85 17.64 3.74
CA GLY A 268 16.26 18.61 2.81
C GLY A 268 14.75 18.43 2.61
N TRP A 269 14.21 17.22 2.79
CA TRP A 269 12.79 16.93 2.60
C TRP A 269 11.94 17.51 3.73
N LYS A 270 11.51 18.76 3.58
CA LYS A 270 10.70 19.48 4.57
C LYS A 270 9.21 19.18 4.43
N LYS A 271 8.75 18.92 3.21
CA LYS A 271 7.36 18.58 2.87
C LYS A 271 7.28 17.14 2.33
N PRO A 272 6.14 16.44 2.48
CA PRO A 272 5.96 15.09 1.94
C PRO A 272 6.24 15.01 0.44
N ILE A 273 6.76 13.88 -0.01
CA ILE A 273 6.83 13.52 -1.43
C ILE A 273 5.87 12.36 -1.63
N ILE A 274 4.88 12.51 -2.51
CA ILE A 274 3.90 11.47 -2.77
C ILE A 274 4.33 10.67 -3.99
N ILE A 275 4.46 9.36 -3.86
CA ILE A 275 4.75 8.47 -4.99
C ILE A 275 3.45 7.89 -5.52
N GLY A 276 3.09 8.22 -6.76
CA GLY A 276 2.03 7.56 -7.53
C GLY A 276 2.63 6.44 -8.37
N ARG A 277 2.46 5.20 -7.94
CA ARG A 277 2.93 4.00 -8.64
C ARG A 277 1.86 3.48 -9.59
N HIS A 278 2.21 3.34 -10.86
CA HIS A 278 1.42 2.62 -11.85
C HIS A 278 1.46 1.12 -11.59
N ALA A 279 0.55 0.61 -10.76
CA ALA A 279 0.57 -0.77 -10.27
C ALA A 279 0.03 -1.80 -11.30
N PHE A 280 0.44 -1.70 -12.57
CA PHE A 280 0.04 -2.61 -13.64
C PHE A 280 1.16 -2.81 -14.67
N GLY A 281 1.22 -4.00 -15.27
CA GLY A 281 2.15 -4.32 -16.35
C GLY A 281 3.62 -4.26 -15.94
N ASP A 282 4.47 -4.00 -16.92
CA ASP A 282 5.93 -3.89 -16.79
C ASP A 282 6.55 -5.16 -16.14
N GLN A 283 7.62 -5.01 -15.35
CA GLN A 283 8.39 -6.13 -14.79
C GLN A 283 7.54 -7.08 -13.93
N TYR A 284 6.45 -6.57 -13.32
CA TYR A 284 5.56 -7.35 -12.44
C TYR A 284 4.68 -8.33 -13.22
N ARG A 285 4.62 -8.20 -14.56
CA ARG A 285 3.91 -9.14 -15.44
C ARG A 285 4.80 -9.62 -16.59
N ALA A 286 6.11 -9.46 -16.42
CA ALA A 286 7.05 -9.90 -17.42
C ALA A 286 7.11 -11.44 -17.49
N LYS A 287 7.56 -11.94 -18.64
CA LYS A 287 8.01 -13.32 -18.81
C LYS A 287 9.50 -13.29 -19.10
N ASP A 288 10.23 -14.11 -18.38
CA ASP A 288 11.68 -14.20 -18.45
C ASP A 288 12.15 -15.64 -18.69
N LEU A 289 13.40 -15.75 -19.13
CA LEU A 289 13.97 -16.99 -19.65
C LEU A 289 15.49 -16.97 -19.45
N VAL A 290 16.04 -18.08 -18.97
CA VAL A 290 17.49 -18.34 -19.00
C VAL A 290 17.83 -19.05 -20.32
N VAL A 291 18.53 -18.36 -21.20
CA VAL A 291 19.02 -18.89 -22.48
C VAL A 291 20.27 -19.72 -22.20
N LYS A 292 20.30 -20.99 -22.63
CA LYS A 292 21.37 -21.93 -22.25
C LYS A 292 22.58 -21.93 -23.20
N GLY A 293 22.45 -21.36 -24.39
CA GLY A 293 23.50 -21.41 -25.40
C GLY A 293 23.24 -20.42 -26.53
N GLU A 294 23.95 -20.60 -27.63
CA GLU A 294 23.83 -19.73 -28.81
C GLU A 294 22.43 -19.82 -29.44
N GLY A 295 21.97 -18.72 -30.03
CA GLY A 295 20.64 -18.65 -30.65
C GLY A 295 20.18 -17.23 -30.96
N THR A 296 19.02 -17.12 -31.60
CA THR A 296 18.40 -15.82 -31.92
C THR A 296 17.18 -15.60 -31.04
N LEU A 297 17.12 -14.45 -30.37
CA LEU A 297 15.96 -13.98 -29.61
C LEU A 297 15.14 -13.04 -30.49
N LYS A 298 13.86 -13.36 -30.67
CA LYS A 298 12.89 -12.53 -31.38
C LYS A 298 11.71 -12.20 -30.47
N MET A 299 11.12 -11.03 -30.70
CA MET A 299 9.80 -10.66 -30.19
C MET A 299 8.79 -10.84 -31.33
N VAL A 300 7.69 -11.52 -31.06
CA VAL A 300 6.66 -11.81 -32.07
C VAL A 300 5.30 -11.30 -31.56
N TYR A 301 4.61 -10.50 -32.39
CA TYR A 301 3.24 -10.07 -32.14
C TYR A 301 2.34 -10.53 -33.28
N THR A 302 1.28 -11.27 -32.98
CA THR A 302 0.32 -11.73 -33.98
C THR A 302 -0.99 -10.96 -33.82
N PRO A 303 -1.30 -10.00 -34.70
CA PRO A 303 -2.56 -9.30 -34.68
C PRO A 303 -3.71 -10.27 -34.98
N LYS A 304 -4.88 -10.04 -34.37
CA LYS A 304 -6.06 -10.86 -34.61
C LYS A 304 -6.46 -10.77 -36.09
N GLY A 305 -6.38 -11.90 -36.80
CA GLY A 305 -6.72 -11.98 -38.23
C GLY A 305 -5.65 -11.42 -39.18
N GLY A 306 -4.42 -11.20 -38.71
CA GLY A 306 -3.29 -10.81 -39.54
C GLY A 306 -2.05 -11.68 -39.31
N GLU A 307 -1.00 -11.40 -40.06
CA GLU A 307 0.25 -12.15 -40.02
C GLU A 307 1.16 -11.75 -38.84
N PRO A 308 1.99 -12.66 -38.30
CA PRO A 308 2.94 -12.35 -37.24
C PRO A 308 3.96 -11.27 -37.64
N GLU A 309 4.14 -10.30 -36.76
CA GLU A 309 5.22 -9.31 -36.82
C GLU A 309 6.40 -9.79 -35.98
N GLU A 310 7.57 -9.95 -36.60
CA GLU A 310 8.79 -10.38 -35.91
C GLU A 310 9.80 -9.23 -35.79
N ILE A 311 10.37 -9.07 -34.59
CA ILE A 311 11.46 -8.14 -34.32
C ILE A 311 12.60 -8.93 -33.70
N GLU A 312 13.76 -8.96 -34.38
CA GLU A 312 14.97 -9.52 -33.79
C GLU A 312 15.44 -8.62 -32.63
N VAL A 313 15.60 -9.22 -31.46
CA VAL A 313 16.01 -8.53 -30.24
C VAL A 313 17.53 -8.65 -30.06
N PHE A 314 18.05 -9.87 -30.16
CA PHE A 314 19.48 -10.14 -29.95
C PHE A 314 19.89 -11.51 -30.51
N GLN A 315 21.16 -11.63 -30.90
CA GLN A 315 21.77 -12.90 -31.28
C GLN A 315 22.82 -13.31 -30.24
N PHE A 316 22.55 -14.38 -29.51
CA PHE A 316 23.48 -15.01 -28.58
C PHE A 316 24.53 -15.79 -29.38
N LYS A 317 25.77 -15.28 -29.41
CA LYS A 317 26.87 -15.85 -30.21
C LYS A 317 27.95 -16.55 -29.40
N ASN A 318 28.05 -16.30 -28.10
CA ASN A 318 29.14 -16.75 -27.25
C ASN A 318 28.57 -17.38 -25.96
N GLY A 319 27.68 -18.36 -26.12
CA GLY A 319 26.95 -18.98 -25.01
C GLY A 319 25.61 -18.34 -24.70
N GLY A 320 25.05 -18.69 -23.54
CA GLY A 320 23.72 -18.31 -23.09
C GLY A 320 23.59 -16.90 -22.50
N GLY A 321 22.49 -16.67 -21.78
CA GLY A 321 22.21 -15.40 -21.11
C GLY A 321 20.80 -15.39 -20.51
N VAL A 322 20.21 -14.21 -20.40
CA VAL A 322 18.84 -14.04 -19.90
C VAL A 322 18.06 -13.12 -20.84
N ALA A 323 16.76 -13.34 -20.93
CA ALA A 323 15.83 -12.51 -21.68
C ALA A 323 14.59 -12.21 -20.84
N GLN A 324 13.99 -11.05 -21.06
CA GLN A 324 12.73 -10.65 -20.43
C GLN A 324 11.86 -9.90 -21.45
N THR A 325 10.57 -10.17 -21.43
CA THR A 325 9.56 -9.41 -22.20
C THR A 325 8.48 -8.91 -21.26
N GLN A 326 8.09 -7.64 -21.42
CA GLN A 326 7.07 -6.98 -20.61
C GLN A 326 6.11 -6.17 -21.50
N TYR A 327 4.94 -5.84 -20.96
CA TYR A 327 3.90 -5.10 -21.67
C TYR A 327 3.15 -4.13 -20.76
N ASN A 328 2.46 -3.19 -21.38
CA ASN A 328 1.45 -2.36 -20.75
C ASN A 328 0.29 -2.11 -21.73
N THR A 329 -0.78 -1.45 -21.28
CA THR A 329 -1.94 -1.13 -22.12
C THR A 329 -2.26 0.35 -22.06
N ASP A 330 -2.75 0.91 -23.17
CA ASP A 330 -3.14 2.32 -23.26
C ASP A 330 -4.24 2.67 -22.24
N GLU A 331 -5.18 1.75 -22.02
CA GLU A 331 -6.23 1.89 -21.00
C GLU A 331 -5.63 2.07 -19.60
N SER A 332 -4.66 1.23 -19.23
CA SER A 332 -4.03 1.29 -17.92
C SER A 332 -3.16 2.55 -17.76
N ILE A 333 -2.39 2.91 -18.79
CA ILE A 333 -1.57 4.13 -18.80
C ILE A 333 -2.46 5.38 -18.66
N SER A 334 -3.57 5.45 -19.40
CA SER A 334 -4.50 6.56 -19.32
C SER A 334 -5.16 6.64 -17.94
N GLY A 335 -5.58 5.51 -17.39
CA GLY A 335 -6.15 5.44 -16.04
C GLY A 335 -5.17 5.92 -14.96
N PHE A 336 -3.90 5.55 -15.09
CA PHE A 336 -2.81 6.01 -14.24
C PHE A 336 -2.60 7.53 -14.30
N ALA A 337 -2.56 8.09 -15.51
CA ALA A 337 -2.42 9.52 -15.71
C ALA A 337 -3.60 10.29 -15.09
N HIS A 338 -4.84 9.85 -15.35
CA HIS A 338 -6.04 10.48 -14.80
C HIS A 338 -6.08 10.46 -13.27
N ALA A 339 -5.79 9.32 -12.65
CA ALA A 339 -5.73 9.22 -11.18
C ALA A 339 -4.66 10.15 -10.60
N SER A 340 -3.48 10.24 -11.24
CA SER A 340 -2.38 11.10 -10.81
C SER A 340 -2.72 12.58 -10.92
N PHE A 341 -3.33 13.00 -12.03
CA PHE A 341 -3.78 14.39 -12.20
C PHE A 341 -4.87 14.77 -11.20
N LYS A 342 -5.85 13.88 -10.97
CA LYS A 342 -6.92 14.11 -10.00
C LYS A 342 -6.36 14.32 -8.60
N LEU A 343 -5.47 13.44 -8.14
CA LEU A 343 -4.84 13.61 -6.83
C LEU A 343 -4.02 14.90 -6.72
N ALA A 344 -3.31 15.28 -7.79
CA ALA A 344 -2.52 16.51 -7.82
C ALA A 344 -3.39 17.76 -7.71
N LEU A 345 -4.54 17.78 -8.39
CA LEU A 345 -5.53 18.86 -8.28
C LEU A 345 -6.16 18.89 -6.87
N ASP A 346 -6.61 17.74 -6.37
CA ASP A 346 -7.25 17.63 -5.06
C ASP A 346 -6.33 18.09 -3.91
N LYS A 347 -5.02 17.84 -4.03
CA LYS A 347 -4.01 18.26 -3.05
C LYS A 347 -3.34 19.60 -3.35
N GLU A 348 -3.69 20.24 -4.48
CA GLU A 348 -3.03 21.45 -4.99
C GLU A 348 -1.50 21.33 -5.06
N LEU A 349 -1.01 20.16 -5.47
CA LEU A 349 0.42 19.85 -5.56
C LEU A 349 0.91 19.77 -7.01
N PRO A 350 2.15 20.20 -7.30
CA PRO A 350 2.78 19.92 -8.58
C PRO A 350 2.87 18.40 -8.82
N LEU A 351 2.59 17.98 -10.07
CA LEU A 351 2.76 16.60 -10.53
C LEU A 351 3.95 16.50 -11.47
N TYR A 352 4.84 15.55 -11.21
CA TYR A 352 5.95 15.20 -12.08
C TYR A 352 5.83 13.76 -12.52
N MET A 353 6.22 13.48 -13.75
CA MET A 353 6.35 12.12 -14.28
C MET A 353 7.68 12.01 -15.03
N SER A 354 8.36 10.87 -14.90
CA SER A 354 9.54 10.59 -15.70
C SER A 354 9.52 9.20 -16.29
N THR A 355 10.08 9.13 -17.48
CA THR A 355 10.44 7.89 -18.15
C THR A 355 11.85 8.02 -18.73
N LYS A 356 12.36 6.93 -19.31
CA LYS A 356 13.58 6.94 -20.10
C LYS A 356 13.25 6.86 -21.60
N ASN A 357 12.28 7.65 -22.07
CA ASN A 357 11.86 7.71 -23.48
C ASN A 357 12.98 8.02 -24.49
N THR A 358 14.09 8.63 -24.06
CA THR A 358 15.26 8.81 -24.93
C THR A 358 15.88 7.48 -25.38
N ILE A 359 15.75 6.44 -24.53
CA ILE A 359 16.20 5.06 -24.75
C ILE A 359 15.03 4.18 -25.20
N LEU A 360 13.97 4.09 -24.40
CA LEU A 360 12.77 3.31 -24.70
C LEU A 360 11.78 4.14 -25.55
N LYS A 361 12.19 4.49 -26.76
CA LYS A 361 11.49 5.46 -27.63
C LYS A 361 10.02 5.14 -27.87
N LYS A 362 9.67 3.87 -28.05
CA LYS A 362 8.28 3.43 -28.28
C LYS A 362 7.54 3.19 -26.96
N TYR A 363 8.10 2.36 -26.07
CA TYR A 363 7.44 1.96 -24.83
C TYR A 363 7.25 3.16 -23.87
N ASP A 364 8.34 3.79 -23.45
CA ASP A 364 8.30 4.94 -22.54
C ASP A 364 7.83 6.22 -23.24
N GLY A 365 7.92 6.26 -24.57
CA GLY A 365 7.32 7.31 -25.39
C GLY A 365 5.80 7.24 -25.44
N ARG A 366 5.18 6.07 -25.20
CA ARG A 366 3.71 5.94 -25.10
C ARG A 366 3.16 6.43 -23.76
N PHE A 367 3.97 6.32 -22.70
CA PHE A 367 3.67 6.83 -21.37
C PHE A 367 3.79 8.35 -21.25
N LYS A 368 4.70 8.97 -22.02
CA LYS A 368 4.91 10.41 -22.08
C LYS A 368 3.87 11.04 -23.00
#